data_AF-A0A4V2N9D6-F1
#
_entry.id   AF-A0A4V2N9D6-F1
#
_cell.length_a   1.000
_cell.length_b   1.000
_cell.length_c   1.000
_cell.angle_alpha   90.00
_cell.angle_beta   90.00
_cell.angle_gamma   90.00
#
_symmetry.space_group_name_H-M   'P 1'
#
loop_
_entity.id
_entity.type
_entity.pdbx_description
1 polymer ?
#
loop_
_entity_poly.entity_id
_entity_poly.type
_entity_poly.pdbx_seq_one_letter_code
_entity_poly.pdbx_strand_id
1 'polypeptide(L)'
;MPQVQSIRRLRRNGESVASIARKTHVSEPTVRKYLAKEDLSAVPSVRKPRASVIDPYLPVIEQWLAEDRANWRKQRHTATRIWERLRDEHGAEVSLSTVTRAVARLRREFAAERDEAFMDLVWHPGEAQADFGEVDVLLRGVVQRMHHFVLDFPYSNVGLVQLMPGENAECTCLALRNLFEWLGGVPERIVFDNAAGVGHKGYGEREPRLTHLFQAFQAHYGFDCSFCNPYSGHEKGAVESKVGMVRRKLFVPRPSVWGLENFSAGLPDRCLELATKPHYRKDTEERGLFSEDRAALLPLPGKRFDVVTWRHMKADRYGVAAPGDGIAVPRTGRTRAEG
;
A
#
# COMPACT_ATOMS: atom_id res chain seq x y z
N MET A 1 41.78 9.60 -18.63
CA MET A 1 42.23 8.21 -18.90
C MET A 1 43.38 8.07 -19.92
N PRO A 2 43.54 8.89 -20.98
CA PRO A 2 44.61 8.70 -21.97
C PRO A 2 46.04 8.94 -21.43
N GLN A 3 46.24 9.95 -20.58
CA GLN A 3 47.57 10.33 -20.07
C GLN A 3 48.18 9.30 -19.11
N VAL A 4 47.37 8.64 -18.27
CA VAL A 4 47.84 7.64 -17.28
C VAL A 4 48.32 6.36 -17.99
N GLN A 5 47.64 5.96 -19.07
CA GLN A 5 48.06 4.85 -19.92
C GLN A 5 49.41 5.14 -20.59
N SER A 6 49.60 6.36 -21.11
CA SER A 6 50.88 6.80 -21.71
C SER A 6 52.03 6.79 -20.69
N ILE A 7 51.80 7.22 -19.45
CA ILE A 7 52.82 7.23 -18.38
C ILE A 7 53.34 5.81 -18.09
N ARG A 8 52.44 4.83 -17.87
CA ARG A 8 52.84 3.45 -17.56
C ARG A 8 53.48 2.75 -18.77
N ARG A 9 53.02 3.02 -19.98
CA ARG A 9 53.61 2.49 -21.22
C ARG A 9 55.04 2.98 -21.44
N LEU A 10 55.28 4.28 -21.29
CA LEU A 10 56.62 4.86 -21.44
C LEU A 10 57.59 4.34 -20.37
N ARG A 11 57.11 4.13 -19.12
CA ARG A 11 57.92 3.52 -18.07
C ARG A 11 58.29 2.07 -18.36
N ARG A 12 57.36 1.29 -18.93
CA ARG A 12 57.62 -0.10 -19.36
C ARG A 12 58.65 -0.18 -20.49
N ASN A 13 58.73 0.85 -21.33
CA ASN A 13 59.72 0.98 -22.39
C ASN A 13 61.09 1.51 -21.90
N GLY A 14 61.32 1.56 -20.57
CA GLY A 14 62.62 1.92 -19.99
C GLY A 14 62.87 3.41 -19.79
N GLU A 15 61.88 4.28 -20.06
CA GLU A 15 62.09 5.72 -19.93
C GLU A 15 62.18 6.21 -18.47
N SER A 16 63.00 7.23 -18.25
CA SER A 16 63.15 7.88 -16.93
C SER A 16 61.94 8.76 -16.60
N VAL A 17 61.69 8.97 -15.30
CA VAL A 17 60.58 9.80 -14.80
C VAL A 17 60.62 11.21 -15.40
N ALA A 18 61.81 11.81 -15.52
CA ALA A 18 62.01 13.12 -16.15
C ALA A 18 61.65 13.14 -17.64
N SER A 19 61.96 12.07 -18.38
CA SER A 19 61.59 11.93 -19.79
C SER A 19 60.08 11.81 -19.97
N ILE A 20 59.44 10.99 -19.14
CA ILE A 20 57.99 10.79 -19.15
C ILE A 20 57.25 12.08 -18.82
N ALA A 21 57.71 12.82 -17.80
CA ALA A 21 57.14 14.11 -17.41
C ALA A 21 57.13 15.11 -18.58
N ARG A 22 58.24 15.21 -19.32
CA ARG A 22 58.35 16.06 -20.51
C ARG A 22 57.41 15.62 -21.64
N LYS A 23 57.39 14.32 -21.97
CA LYS A 23 56.58 13.77 -23.07
C LYS A 23 55.08 13.80 -22.80
N THR A 24 54.68 13.71 -21.53
CA THR A 24 53.26 13.67 -21.14
C THR A 24 52.73 15.02 -20.68
N HIS A 25 53.59 16.04 -20.58
CA HIS A 25 53.29 17.37 -20.03
C HIS A 25 52.71 17.31 -18.60
N VAL A 26 53.24 16.40 -17.78
CA VAL A 26 52.80 16.19 -16.39
C VAL A 26 54.00 16.33 -15.45
N SER A 27 53.81 16.88 -14.26
CA SER A 27 54.89 17.03 -13.27
C SER A 27 55.47 15.68 -12.82
N GLU A 28 56.77 15.62 -12.55
CA GLU A 28 57.44 14.40 -12.03
C GLU A 28 56.77 13.79 -10.78
N PRO A 29 56.28 14.58 -9.79
CA PRO A 29 55.55 14.02 -8.64
C PRO A 29 54.29 13.26 -9.06
N THR A 30 53.59 13.76 -10.07
CA THR A 30 52.37 13.14 -10.59
C THR A 30 52.70 11.88 -11.39
N VAL A 31 53.81 11.87 -12.14
CA VAL A 31 54.32 10.65 -12.80
C VAL A 31 54.64 9.57 -11.76
N ARG A 32 55.39 9.92 -10.69
CA ARG A 32 55.68 8.98 -9.59
C ARG A 32 54.41 8.49 -8.90
N LYS A 33 53.45 9.37 -8.64
CA LYS A 33 52.14 9.05 -8.04
C LYS A 33 51.39 7.99 -8.87
N TYR A 34 51.33 8.14 -10.20
CA TYR A 34 50.62 7.18 -11.06
C TYR A 34 51.39 5.88 -11.32
N LEU A 35 52.72 5.89 -11.22
CA LEU A 35 53.54 4.67 -11.24
C LEU A 35 53.44 3.88 -9.93
N ALA A 36 53.30 4.56 -8.79
CA ALA A 36 53.21 3.94 -7.47
C ALA A 36 51.80 3.45 -7.10
N LYS A 37 50.75 4.00 -7.70
CA LYS A 37 49.41 3.41 -7.60
C LYS A 37 49.44 2.04 -8.28
N GLU A 38 49.03 0.98 -7.61
CA GLU A 38 48.85 -0.35 -8.22
C GLU A 38 47.47 -0.43 -8.90
N ASP A 39 46.44 -0.02 -8.17
CA ASP A 39 45.05 0.08 -8.62
C ASP A 39 44.69 1.50 -9.13
N LEU A 40 44.11 1.56 -10.33
CA LEU A 40 43.68 2.79 -11.01
C LEU A 40 42.16 2.90 -11.13
N SER A 41 41.41 2.01 -10.48
CA SER A 41 39.96 2.03 -10.43
C SER A 41 39.44 3.37 -9.92
N ALA A 42 38.33 3.83 -10.47
CA ALA A 42 37.71 5.08 -10.05
C ALA A 42 37.13 4.91 -8.64
N VAL A 43 37.68 5.63 -7.66
CA VAL A 43 37.12 5.69 -6.31
C VAL A 43 36.32 7.00 -6.18
N PRO A 44 35.03 6.96 -5.84
CA PRO A 44 34.23 8.16 -5.59
C PRO A 44 34.84 9.00 -4.46
N SER A 45 34.97 10.32 -4.67
CA SER A 45 35.42 11.20 -3.59
C SER A 45 34.29 11.42 -2.58
N VAL A 46 34.43 10.86 -1.38
CA VAL A 46 33.47 11.11 -0.29
C VAL A 46 33.80 12.46 0.35
N ARG A 47 32.91 13.46 0.22
CA ARG A 47 33.01 14.73 0.97
C ARG A 47 32.78 14.45 2.46
N LYS A 48 33.69 14.89 3.33
CA LYS A 48 33.46 14.86 4.79
C LYS A 48 32.37 15.87 5.17
N PRO A 49 31.30 15.48 5.90
CA PRO A 49 30.28 16.43 6.36
C PRO A 49 30.88 17.43 7.37
N ARG A 50 30.44 18.69 7.33
CA ARG A 50 30.71 19.71 8.36
C ARG A 50 29.58 19.67 9.40
N ALA A 51 29.92 19.77 10.68
CA ALA A 51 28.94 19.89 11.77
C ALA A 51 28.07 21.16 11.57
N SER A 52 26.75 20.98 11.68
CA SER A 52 25.74 22.02 11.53
C SER A 52 25.28 22.54 12.90
N VAL A 53 24.84 23.79 12.96
CA VAL A 53 24.30 24.43 14.19
C VAL A 53 23.09 23.68 14.75
N ILE A 54 22.40 22.89 13.91
CA ILE A 54 21.25 22.09 14.33
C ILE A 54 21.62 20.74 14.95
N ASP A 55 22.85 20.26 14.77
CA ASP A 55 23.26 18.91 15.17
C ASP A 55 23.03 18.61 16.67
N PRO A 56 23.27 19.54 17.62
CA PRO A 56 22.99 19.30 19.03
C PRO A 56 21.49 19.08 19.35
N TYR A 57 20.59 19.58 18.50
CA TYR A 57 19.15 19.54 18.69
C TYR A 57 18.48 18.39 17.94
N LEU A 58 19.22 17.65 17.10
CA LEU A 58 18.66 16.52 16.34
C LEU A 58 17.99 15.47 17.25
N PRO A 59 18.60 15.03 18.38
CA PRO A 59 17.95 14.02 19.23
C PRO A 59 16.58 14.47 19.79
N VAL A 60 16.44 15.76 20.11
CA VAL A 60 15.17 16.34 20.61
C VAL A 60 14.13 16.39 19.50
N ILE A 61 14.53 16.78 18.28
CA ILE A 61 13.65 16.82 17.11
C ILE A 61 13.19 15.40 16.76
N GLU A 62 14.10 14.42 16.80
CA GLU A 62 13.80 13.01 16.56
C GLU A 62 12.78 12.47 17.55
N GLN A 63 12.95 12.78 18.85
CA GLN A 63 12.01 12.40 19.89
C GLN A 63 10.59 12.97 19.63
N TRP A 64 10.45 14.27 19.37
CA TRP A 64 9.13 14.86 19.09
C TRP A 64 8.48 14.29 17.84
N LEU A 65 9.27 14.02 16.79
CA LEU A 65 8.78 13.39 15.57
C LEU A 65 8.39 11.91 15.78
N ALA A 66 8.99 11.22 16.75
CA ALA A 66 8.60 9.87 17.15
C ALA A 66 7.28 9.88 17.94
N GLU A 67 7.14 10.78 18.92
CA GLU A 67 5.92 10.99 19.72
C GLU A 67 4.72 11.38 18.84
N ASP A 68 4.94 12.22 17.83
CA ASP A 68 3.92 12.61 16.83
C ASP A 68 3.26 11.42 16.13
N ARG A 69 3.95 10.28 16.01
CA ARG A 69 3.42 9.11 15.30
C ARG A 69 2.23 8.49 16.02
N ALA A 70 2.23 8.53 17.36
CA ALA A 70 1.14 8.05 18.20
C ALA A 70 -0.05 9.00 18.23
N ASN A 71 0.13 10.25 17.77
CA ASN A 71 -0.89 11.29 17.84
C ASN A 71 -1.70 11.38 16.53
N TRP A 72 -2.96 11.83 16.68
CA TRP A 72 -3.84 12.14 15.56
C TRP A 72 -3.19 13.19 14.65
N ARG A 73 -3.32 13.02 13.32
CA ARG A 73 -2.70 13.86 12.29
C ARG A 73 -2.81 15.36 12.51
N LYS A 74 -3.93 15.85 13.07
CA LYS A 74 -4.15 17.29 13.34
C LYS A 74 -3.39 17.83 14.56
N GLN A 75 -2.84 16.95 15.40
CA GLN A 75 -2.09 17.30 16.62
C GLN A 75 -0.59 17.05 16.49
N ARG A 76 -0.09 16.71 15.28
CA ARG A 76 1.34 16.52 15.03
C ARG A 76 2.05 17.85 14.87
N HIS A 77 3.31 17.90 15.26
CA HIS A 77 4.14 19.08 15.14
C HIS A 77 4.41 19.42 13.66
N THR A 78 4.22 20.70 13.34
CA THR A 78 4.72 21.29 12.09
C THR A 78 6.19 21.68 12.26
N ALA A 79 6.94 21.84 11.17
CA ALA A 79 8.33 22.31 11.24
C ALA A 79 8.43 23.68 11.92
N THR A 80 7.43 24.55 11.71
CA THR A 80 7.29 25.83 12.42
C THR A 80 7.14 25.62 13.91
N ARG A 81 6.28 24.69 14.35
CA ARG A 81 6.08 24.41 15.77
C ARG A 81 7.34 23.84 16.42
N ILE A 82 8.06 22.95 15.73
CA ILE A 82 9.34 22.42 16.20
C ILE A 82 10.35 23.56 16.38
N TRP A 83 10.43 24.48 15.42
CA TRP A 83 11.33 25.64 15.51
C TRP A 83 10.99 26.55 16.69
N GLU A 84 9.70 26.87 16.90
CA GLU A 84 9.24 27.65 18.07
C GLU A 84 9.63 26.96 19.38
N ARG A 85 9.37 25.66 19.52
CA ARG A 85 9.69 24.91 20.73
C ARG A 85 11.20 24.81 20.97
N LEU A 86 12.02 24.65 19.93
CA LEU A 86 13.49 24.68 20.08
C LEU A 86 13.97 26.04 20.59
N ARG A 87 13.38 27.13 20.10
CA ARG A 87 13.72 28.48 20.57
C ARG A 87 13.26 28.71 22.01
N ASP A 88 12.01 28.35 22.31
CA ASP A 88 11.35 28.71 23.57
C ASP A 88 11.73 27.78 24.74
N GLU A 89 11.93 26.47 24.48
CA GLU A 89 12.22 25.46 25.51
C GLU A 89 13.74 25.18 25.64
N HIS A 90 14.51 25.37 24.55
CA HIS A 90 15.93 25.01 24.50
C HIS A 90 16.86 26.18 24.16
N GLY A 91 16.34 27.40 23.97
CA GLY A 91 17.15 28.58 23.66
C GLY A 91 17.90 28.49 22.33
N ALA A 92 17.42 27.67 21.38
CA ALA A 92 18.15 27.39 20.16
C ALA A 92 18.15 28.57 19.17
N GLU A 93 19.33 29.06 18.80
CA GLU A 93 19.52 30.08 17.77
C GLU A 93 19.63 29.46 16.36
N VAL A 94 18.61 28.71 15.96
CA VAL A 94 18.54 28.08 14.62
C VAL A 94 17.49 28.76 13.75
N SER A 95 17.78 28.92 12.46
CA SER A 95 16.79 29.45 11.51
C SER A 95 15.71 28.43 11.17
N LEU A 96 14.48 28.90 10.94
CA LEU A 96 13.35 28.04 10.53
C LEU A 96 13.67 27.19 9.28
N SER A 97 14.42 27.74 8.32
CA SER A 97 14.82 27.01 7.12
C SER A 97 15.78 25.84 7.42
N THR A 98 16.64 26.00 8.44
CA THR A 98 17.52 24.93 8.91
C THR A 98 16.73 23.83 9.61
N VAL A 99 15.79 24.19 10.48
CA VAL A 99 14.88 23.23 11.14
C VAL A 99 14.01 22.49 10.10
N THR A 100 13.44 23.21 9.13
CA THR A 100 12.63 22.60 8.07
C THR A 100 13.43 21.58 7.26
N ARG A 101 14.67 21.90 6.90
CA ARG A 101 15.55 20.96 6.19
C ARG A 101 15.92 19.75 7.05
N ALA A 102 16.22 19.94 8.33
CA ALA A 102 16.53 18.84 9.23
C ALA A 102 15.31 17.93 9.46
N VAL A 103 14.13 18.49 9.69
CA VAL A 103 12.88 17.72 9.81
C VAL A 103 12.58 16.96 8.51
N ALA A 104 12.77 17.58 7.34
CA ALA A 104 12.59 16.89 6.07
C ALA A 104 13.64 15.79 5.84
N ARG A 105 14.88 16.00 6.29
CA ARG A 105 15.95 14.99 6.26
C ARG A 105 15.60 13.82 7.18
N LEU A 106 15.33 14.07 8.46
CA LEU A 106 14.95 13.06 9.44
C LEU A 106 13.70 12.29 9.03
N ARG A 107 12.69 12.96 8.44
CA ARG A 107 11.51 12.25 7.89
C ARG A 107 11.85 11.32 6.73
N ARG A 108 12.85 11.66 5.91
CA ARG A 108 13.35 10.79 4.83
C ARG A 108 14.23 9.68 5.37
N GLU A 109 15.12 9.97 6.30
CA GLU A 109 15.97 9.00 6.98
C GLU A 109 15.09 7.99 7.73
N PHE A 110 14.10 8.43 8.51
CA PHE A 110 13.12 7.54 9.13
C PHE A 110 12.21 6.79 8.14
N ALA A 111 12.02 7.32 6.92
CA ALA A 111 11.33 6.58 5.87
C ALA A 111 12.24 5.50 5.27
N ALA A 112 13.53 5.81 5.08
CA ALA A 112 14.56 4.90 4.56
C ALA A 112 15.00 3.84 5.58
N GLU A 113 15.15 4.20 6.86
CA GLU A 113 15.37 3.27 7.98
C GLU A 113 14.12 2.44 8.25
N ARG A 114 12.92 2.98 8.00
CA ARG A 114 11.73 2.12 7.89
C ARG A 114 11.94 1.14 6.74
N ASP A 115 12.27 1.61 5.53
CA ASP A 115 12.56 0.79 4.34
C ASP A 115 13.63 -0.30 4.58
N GLU A 116 14.63 -0.07 5.44
CA GLU A 116 15.73 -1.01 5.75
C GLU A 116 15.52 -1.86 7.01
N ALA A 117 14.80 -1.38 8.03
CA ALA A 117 14.47 -2.12 9.27
C ALA A 117 13.12 -2.85 9.20
N PHE A 118 12.47 -2.84 8.03
CA PHE A 118 11.33 -3.69 7.73
C PHE A 118 11.77 -5.17 7.77
N MET A 119 11.48 -5.86 8.86
CA MET A 119 10.79 -7.13 8.68
C MET A 119 9.42 -6.79 8.08
N ASP A 120 9.41 -6.58 6.76
CA ASP A 120 8.19 -6.46 5.96
C ASP A 120 7.36 -7.72 6.25
N LEU A 121 6.06 -7.57 6.49
CA LEU A 121 5.16 -8.66 6.10
C LEU A 121 5.40 -8.85 4.61
N VAL A 122 6.11 -9.92 4.25
CA VAL A 122 6.36 -10.27 2.85
C VAL A 122 5.01 -10.70 2.28
N TRP A 123 4.42 -9.84 1.45
CA TRP A 123 3.25 -10.19 0.67
C TRP A 123 3.68 -11.07 -0.50
N HIS A 124 3.22 -12.31 -0.50
CA HIS A 124 3.47 -13.26 -1.58
C HIS A 124 2.46 -13.06 -2.71
N PRO A 125 2.80 -13.46 -3.96
CA PRO A 125 1.84 -13.46 -5.05
C PRO A 125 0.56 -14.20 -4.65
N GLY A 126 -0.60 -13.64 -4.96
CA GLY A 126 -1.89 -14.25 -4.66
C GLY A 126 -2.42 -14.00 -3.24
N GLU A 127 -1.64 -13.33 -2.37
CA GLU A 127 -2.16 -12.78 -1.12
C GLU A 127 -2.82 -11.41 -1.35
N ALA A 128 -3.93 -11.17 -0.65
CA ALA A 128 -4.71 -9.96 -0.83
C ALA A 128 -5.08 -9.29 0.51
N GLN A 129 -5.40 -8.01 0.43
CA GLN A 129 -5.97 -7.22 1.51
C GLN A 129 -7.32 -6.66 1.08
N ALA A 130 -8.29 -6.67 1.98
CA ALA A 130 -9.65 -6.22 1.71
C ALA A 130 -10.11 -5.11 2.66
N ASP A 131 -10.73 -4.08 2.09
CA ASP A 131 -11.27 -2.96 2.85
C ASP A 131 -12.51 -2.35 2.17
N PHE A 132 -13.31 -1.62 2.95
CA PHE A 132 -14.42 -0.81 2.45
C PHE A 132 -14.10 0.68 2.55
N GLY A 133 -14.47 1.41 1.51
CA GLY A 133 -14.57 2.85 1.58
C GLY A 133 -15.95 3.35 1.20
N GLU A 134 -16.26 4.59 1.55
CA GLU A 134 -17.52 5.22 1.17
C GLU A 134 -17.40 6.06 -0.11
N VAL A 135 -18.51 6.13 -0.85
CA VAL A 135 -18.62 6.93 -2.07
C VAL A 135 -20.05 7.39 -2.34
N ASP A 136 -20.23 8.59 -2.90
CA ASP A 136 -21.53 9.02 -3.40
C ASP A 136 -21.67 8.72 -4.89
N VAL A 137 -22.79 8.15 -5.30
CA VAL A 137 -23.15 7.92 -6.71
C VAL A 137 -24.53 8.50 -7.01
N LEU A 138 -24.85 8.70 -8.28
CA LEU A 138 -26.21 9.03 -8.73
C LEU A 138 -26.93 7.71 -9.07
N LEU A 139 -27.51 7.05 -8.07
CA LEU A 139 -28.28 5.82 -8.28
C LEU A 139 -29.67 6.18 -8.82
N ARG A 140 -29.93 5.84 -10.08
CA ARG A 140 -31.19 6.14 -10.80
C ARG A 140 -31.61 7.61 -10.67
N GLY A 141 -30.63 8.50 -10.75
CA GLY A 141 -30.82 9.96 -10.66
C GLY A 141 -30.83 10.54 -9.24
N VAL A 142 -30.78 9.72 -8.19
CA VAL A 142 -30.74 10.18 -6.78
C VAL A 142 -29.32 10.02 -6.23
N VAL A 143 -28.83 11.06 -5.54
CA VAL A 143 -27.54 10.96 -4.84
C VAL A 143 -27.69 9.99 -3.68
N GLN A 144 -26.91 8.92 -3.69
CA GLN A 144 -26.91 7.92 -2.62
C GLN A 144 -25.47 7.61 -2.21
N ARG A 145 -25.25 7.60 -0.89
CA ARG A 145 -24.04 7.06 -0.27
C ARG A 145 -24.04 5.55 -0.43
N MET A 146 -22.98 5.03 -1.01
CA MET A 146 -22.71 3.60 -1.20
C MET A 146 -21.31 3.27 -0.69
N HIS A 147 -20.98 1.99 -0.71
CA HIS A 147 -19.68 1.48 -0.31
C HIS A 147 -18.95 0.95 -1.54
N HIS A 148 -17.63 1.15 -1.61
CA HIS A 148 -16.79 0.47 -2.57
C HIS A 148 -15.90 -0.51 -1.80
N PHE A 149 -16.06 -1.79 -2.11
CA PHE A 149 -15.20 -2.86 -1.62
C PHE A 149 -13.95 -2.90 -2.49
N VAL A 150 -12.77 -2.91 -1.85
CA VAL A 150 -11.48 -3.01 -2.53
C VAL A 150 -10.82 -4.32 -2.12
N LEU A 151 -10.39 -5.11 -3.11
CA LEU A 151 -9.48 -6.25 -2.94
C LEU A 151 -8.13 -5.88 -3.56
N ASP A 152 -7.18 -5.50 -2.73
CA ASP A 152 -5.84 -5.08 -3.12
C ASP A 152 -4.85 -6.25 -3.06
N PHE A 153 -4.00 -6.37 -4.07
CA PHE A 153 -2.89 -7.33 -4.13
C PHE A 153 -1.58 -6.56 -3.90
N PRO A 154 -1.03 -6.54 -2.68
CA PRO A 154 0.12 -5.69 -2.38
C PRO A 154 1.39 -6.10 -3.15
N TYR A 155 1.50 -7.37 -3.57
CA TYR A 155 2.61 -7.89 -4.36
C TYR A 155 2.75 -7.20 -5.74
N SER A 156 1.64 -7.02 -6.45
CA SER A 156 1.59 -6.30 -7.74
C SER A 156 1.15 -4.85 -7.61
N ASN A 157 0.67 -4.42 -6.44
CA ASN A 157 0.00 -3.15 -6.24
C ASN A 157 -1.21 -2.99 -7.18
N VAL A 158 -2.03 -4.04 -7.37
CA VAL A 158 -3.29 -3.96 -8.12
C VAL A 158 -4.48 -4.07 -7.18
N GLY A 159 -5.36 -3.07 -7.22
CA GLY A 159 -6.58 -3.03 -6.42
C GLY A 159 -7.82 -3.17 -7.29
N LEU A 160 -8.63 -4.18 -7.03
CA LEU A 160 -9.90 -4.44 -7.73
C LEU A 160 -11.08 -3.96 -6.89
N VAL A 161 -12.16 -3.55 -7.54
CA VAL A 161 -13.25 -2.83 -6.88
C VAL A 161 -14.61 -3.42 -7.22
N GLN A 162 -15.50 -3.46 -6.23
CA GLN A 162 -16.94 -3.66 -6.40
C GLN A 162 -17.72 -2.56 -5.69
N LEU A 163 -18.84 -2.10 -6.27
CA LEU A 163 -19.73 -1.16 -5.61
C LEU A 163 -20.84 -1.92 -4.88
N MET A 164 -21.04 -1.62 -3.60
CA MET A 164 -21.92 -2.33 -2.70
C MET A 164 -22.89 -1.36 -1.98
N PRO A 165 -24.11 -1.82 -1.65
CA PRO A 165 -25.07 -0.99 -0.93
C PRO A 165 -24.75 -0.85 0.57
N GLY A 166 -23.84 -1.68 1.10
CA GLY A 166 -23.44 -1.71 2.51
C GLY A 166 -22.12 -2.46 2.72
N GLU A 167 -21.72 -2.60 3.98
CA GLU A 167 -20.51 -3.30 4.43
C GLU A 167 -20.80 -4.51 5.35
N ASN A 168 -21.99 -5.11 5.21
CA ASN A 168 -22.38 -6.32 5.95
C ASN A 168 -21.82 -7.60 5.33
N ALA A 169 -22.02 -8.75 6.00
CA ALA A 169 -21.52 -10.05 5.55
C ALA A 169 -21.99 -10.44 4.16
N GLU A 170 -23.26 -10.17 3.84
CA GLU A 170 -23.81 -10.41 2.52
C GLU A 170 -23.09 -9.59 1.45
N CYS A 171 -22.81 -8.30 1.74
CA CYS A 171 -22.08 -7.44 0.82
C CYS A 171 -20.62 -7.88 0.65
N THR A 172 -19.94 -8.25 1.73
CA THR A 172 -18.55 -8.74 1.67
C THR A 172 -18.46 -10.03 0.85
N CYS A 173 -19.30 -11.03 1.15
CA CYS A 173 -19.29 -12.31 0.44
C CYS A 173 -19.67 -12.13 -1.04
N LEU A 174 -20.63 -11.27 -1.35
CA LEU A 174 -21.01 -10.98 -2.73
C LEU A 174 -19.88 -10.28 -3.50
N ALA A 175 -19.24 -9.28 -2.90
CA ALA A 175 -18.13 -8.56 -3.53
C ALA A 175 -16.95 -9.51 -3.81
N LEU A 176 -16.56 -10.33 -2.81
CA LEU A 176 -15.51 -11.34 -2.96
C LEU A 176 -15.86 -12.36 -4.05
N ARG A 177 -17.09 -12.91 -4.04
CA ARG A 177 -17.52 -13.86 -5.08
C ARG A 177 -17.37 -13.27 -6.48
N ASN A 178 -17.89 -12.06 -6.69
CA ASN A 178 -17.85 -11.41 -8.00
C ASN A 178 -16.40 -11.17 -8.45
N LEU A 179 -15.52 -10.79 -7.52
CA LEU A 179 -14.10 -10.59 -7.82
C LEU A 179 -13.36 -11.91 -8.07
N PHE A 180 -13.62 -12.98 -7.32
CA PHE A 180 -13.03 -14.30 -7.55
C PHE A 180 -13.42 -14.85 -8.92
N GLU A 181 -14.70 -14.68 -9.30
CA GLU A 181 -15.18 -15.06 -10.63
C GLU A 181 -14.50 -14.27 -11.75
N TRP A 182 -14.30 -12.96 -11.58
CA TRP A 182 -13.57 -12.14 -12.56
C TRP A 182 -12.06 -12.45 -12.61
N LEU A 183 -11.47 -12.78 -11.46
CA LEU A 183 -10.09 -13.25 -11.35
C LEU A 183 -9.88 -14.62 -12.00
N GLY A 184 -10.91 -15.46 -12.00
CA GLY A 184 -10.81 -16.87 -12.38
C GLY A 184 -10.17 -17.76 -11.30
N GLY A 185 -10.07 -17.25 -10.07
CA GLY A 185 -9.38 -17.90 -8.95
C GLY A 185 -9.66 -17.19 -7.62
N VAL A 186 -9.17 -17.79 -6.54
CA VAL A 186 -9.36 -17.31 -5.16
C VAL A 186 -7.99 -16.98 -4.57
N PRO A 187 -7.79 -15.80 -3.95
CA PRO A 187 -6.58 -15.52 -3.18
C PRO A 187 -6.33 -16.58 -2.11
N GLU A 188 -5.09 -16.99 -1.89
CA GLU A 188 -4.76 -17.98 -0.86
C GLU A 188 -5.08 -17.44 0.55
N ARG A 189 -4.77 -16.17 0.76
CA ARG A 189 -4.99 -15.45 2.01
C ARG A 189 -5.56 -14.07 1.77
N ILE A 190 -6.55 -13.69 2.58
CA ILE A 190 -7.13 -12.35 2.59
C ILE A 190 -7.01 -11.74 3.98
N VAL A 191 -6.38 -10.56 4.06
CA VAL A 191 -6.27 -9.78 5.29
C VAL A 191 -7.33 -8.69 5.30
N PHE A 192 -8.10 -8.57 6.39
CA PHE A 192 -9.13 -7.55 6.55
C PHE A 192 -8.70 -6.49 7.58
N ASP A 193 -8.90 -5.22 7.24
CA ASP A 193 -8.56 -4.09 8.14
C ASP A 193 -9.51 -3.97 9.34
N ASN A 194 -10.76 -4.39 9.15
CA ASN A 194 -11.78 -4.39 10.18
C ASN A 194 -12.58 -5.69 10.12
N ALA A 195 -13.09 -6.11 11.28
CA ALA A 195 -14.02 -7.22 11.36
C ALA A 195 -15.41 -6.86 10.81
N ALA A 196 -15.76 -5.57 10.67
CA ALA A 196 -17.07 -5.16 10.16
C ALA A 196 -17.43 -5.88 8.84
N GLY A 197 -18.60 -6.53 8.82
CA GLY A 197 -19.06 -7.38 7.72
C GLY A 197 -18.53 -8.81 7.74
N VAL A 198 -17.32 -9.05 8.21
CA VAL A 198 -16.69 -10.39 8.25
C VAL A 198 -16.98 -11.12 9.57
N GLY A 199 -17.06 -10.38 10.67
CA GLY A 199 -17.20 -10.87 12.02
C GLY A 199 -17.43 -9.75 13.03
N HIS A 200 -17.45 -10.11 14.30
CA HIS A 200 -17.60 -9.17 15.42
C HIS A 200 -16.51 -9.49 16.43
N LYS A 201 -15.82 -8.46 16.93
CA LYS A 201 -14.84 -8.63 18.00
C LYS A 201 -15.53 -8.41 19.34
N GLY A 202 -15.62 -9.44 20.17
CA GLY A 202 -16.10 -9.30 21.55
C GLY A 202 -15.13 -8.49 22.41
N TYR A 203 -15.63 -7.85 23.46
CA TYR A 203 -14.77 -7.12 24.40
C TYR A 203 -13.78 -8.09 25.07
N GLY A 204 -12.47 -7.84 24.90
CA GLY A 204 -11.40 -8.68 25.47
C GLY A 204 -11.00 -9.91 24.63
N GLU A 205 -11.63 -10.15 23.48
CA GLU A 205 -11.23 -11.25 22.59
C GLU A 205 -10.00 -10.85 21.75
N ARG A 206 -9.06 -11.78 21.55
CA ARG A 206 -7.88 -11.54 20.69
C ARG A 206 -8.27 -11.51 19.21
N GLU A 207 -9.12 -12.45 18.79
CA GLU A 207 -9.55 -12.61 17.39
C GLU A 207 -11.06 -12.35 17.23
N PRO A 208 -11.50 -11.78 16.10
CA PRO A 208 -12.92 -11.59 15.81
C PRO A 208 -13.66 -12.92 15.59
N ARG A 209 -14.89 -13.02 16.08
CA ARG A 209 -15.79 -14.13 15.72
C ARG A 209 -16.42 -13.85 14.36
N LEU A 210 -16.10 -14.67 13.38
CA LEU A 210 -16.67 -14.59 12.03
C LEU A 210 -18.18 -14.82 12.05
N THR A 211 -18.90 -14.18 11.13
CA THR A 211 -20.33 -14.47 10.93
C THR A 211 -20.51 -15.86 10.32
N HIS A 212 -21.63 -16.54 10.60
CA HIS A 212 -21.88 -17.88 10.04
C HIS A 212 -21.86 -17.89 8.50
N LEU A 213 -22.41 -16.84 7.87
CA LEU A 213 -22.36 -16.67 6.41
C LEU A 213 -20.92 -16.58 5.91
N PHE A 214 -20.08 -15.75 6.54
CA PHE A 214 -18.70 -15.58 6.13
C PHE A 214 -17.87 -16.85 6.38
N GLN A 215 -18.10 -17.58 7.48
CA GLN A 215 -17.44 -18.87 7.74
C GLN A 215 -17.78 -19.90 6.65
N ALA A 216 -19.06 -20.03 6.30
CA ALA A 216 -19.49 -20.92 5.23
C ALA A 216 -18.90 -20.51 3.87
N PHE A 217 -18.85 -19.21 3.60
CA PHE A 217 -18.23 -18.66 2.40
C PHE A 217 -16.72 -18.98 2.34
N GLN A 218 -15.99 -18.73 3.42
CA GLN A 218 -14.57 -19.02 3.55
C GLN A 218 -14.30 -20.50 3.32
N ALA A 219 -15.05 -21.39 3.97
CA ALA A 219 -14.91 -22.83 3.80
C ALA A 219 -15.22 -23.31 2.37
N HIS A 220 -16.18 -22.66 1.69
CA HIS A 220 -16.55 -23.00 0.32
C HIS A 220 -15.46 -22.64 -0.71
N TYR A 221 -14.78 -21.51 -0.53
CA TYR A 221 -13.72 -21.05 -1.43
C TYR A 221 -12.31 -21.46 -0.98
N GLY A 222 -12.13 -21.92 0.26
CA GLY A 222 -10.90 -22.52 0.77
C GLY A 222 -9.75 -21.53 1.02
N PHE A 223 -10.04 -20.24 1.20
CA PHE A 223 -9.02 -19.23 1.50
C PHE A 223 -8.84 -19.00 3.01
N ASP A 224 -7.64 -18.58 3.39
CA ASP A 224 -7.34 -18.15 4.75
C ASP A 224 -7.74 -16.69 4.97
N CYS A 225 -8.29 -16.37 6.14
CA CYS A 225 -8.59 -15.00 6.52
C CYS A 225 -7.85 -14.59 7.79
N SER A 226 -7.33 -13.37 7.82
CA SER A 226 -6.73 -12.77 9.02
C SER A 226 -7.12 -11.31 9.15
N PHE A 227 -6.92 -10.72 10.32
CA PHE A 227 -7.25 -9.32 10.58
C PHE A 227 -5.98 -8.54 10.93
N CYS A 228 -5.88 -7.31 10.44
CA CYS A 228 -4.75 -6.44 10.79
C CYS A 228 -4.69 -6.21 12.31
N ASN A 229 -3.48 -6.27 12.88
CA ASN A 229 -3.26 -5.88 14.26
C ASN A 229 -3.43 -4.35 14.41
N PRO A 230 -3.99 -3.85 15.53
CA PRO A 230 -4.16 -2.40 15.74
C PRO A 230 -2.86 -1.58 15.64
N TYR A 231 -1.72 -2.25 15.80
CA TYR A 231 -0.38 -1.67 15.76
C TYR A 231 0.27 -1.69 14.35
N SER A 232 -0.41 -2.23 13.33
CA SER A 232 0.05 -2.31 11.93
C SER A 232 -0.19 -1.00 11.16
N GLY A 233 0.22 0.16 11.71
CA GLY A 233 0.01 1.48 11.11
C GLY A 233 0.67 1.68 9.74
N HIS A 234 1.48 0.73 9.26
CA HIS A 234 2.19 0.78 7.99
C HIS A 234 1.42 0.11 6.84
N GLU A 235 0.76 -1.03 7.07
CA GLU A 235 -0.12 -1.70 6.09
C GLU A 235 -1.28 -0.81 5.69
N LYS A 236 -1.86 -0.14 6.69
CA LYS A 236 -2.97 0.79 6.51
C LYS A 236 -2.64 1.96 5.58
N GLY A 237 -1.39 2.42 5.54
CA GLY A 237 -0.99 3.60 4.75
C GLY A 237 -0.95 3.37 3.23
N ALA A 238 -0.61 2.14 2.79
CA ALA A 238 -0.58 1.78 1.38
C ALA A 238 -2.01 1.61 0.84
N VAL A 239 -2.84 0.88 1.58
CA VAL A 239 -4.25 0.67 1.24
C VAL A 239 -5.07 1.96 1.36
N GLU A 240 -4.90 2.79 2.39
CA GLU A 240 -5.58 4.10 2.48
C GLU A 240 -5.28 5.00 1.26
N SER A 241 -4.03 4.99 0.80
CA SER A 241 -3.62 5.72 -0.40
C SER A 241 -4.28 5.17 -1.66
N LYS A 242 -4.42 3.84 -1.75
CA LYS A 242 -5.06 3.12 -2.85
C LYS A 242 -6.57 3.35 -2.89
N VAL A 243 -7.27 3.11 -1.79
CA VAL A 243 -8.71 3.38 -1.60
C VAL A 243 -9.01 4.82 -1.98
N GLY A 244 -8.21 5.77 -1.48
CA GLY A 244 -8.34 7.18 -1.84
C GLY A 244 -8.07 7.47 -3.33
N MET A 245 -7.16 6.76 -3.97
CA MET A 245 -6.82 6.92 -5.40
C MET A 245 -7.87 6.31 -6.32
N VAL A 246 -8.37 5.12 -5.99
CA VAL A 246 -9.52 4.46 -6.61
C VAL A 246 -10.72 5.39 -6.58
N ARG A 247 -11.07 5.92 -5.39
CA ARG A 247 -12.19 6.86 -5.23
C ARG A 247 -12.07 8.06 -6.17
N ARG A 248 -10.87 8.66 -6.24
CA ARG A 248 -10.60 9.84 -7.07
C ARG A 248 -10.61 9.54 -8.58
N LYS A 249 -10.23 8.34 -9.01
CA LYS A 249 -10.13 8.01 -10.44
C LYS A 249 -11.39 7.38 -11.01
N LEU A 250 -12.09 6.56 -10.24
CA LEU A 250 -13.26 5.81 -10.73
C LEU A 250 -14.60 6.45 -10.37
N PHE A 251 -14.65 7.25 -9.30
CA PHE A 251 -15.89 7.78 -8.78
C PHE A 251 -15.95 9.32 -8.73
N VAL A 252 -14.99 9.98 -9.37
CA VAL A 252 -15.00 11.43 -9.56
C VAL A 252 -14.86 11.75 -11.06
N PRO A 253 -15.82 12.48 -11.66
CA PRO A 253 -17.07 12.96 -11.06
C PRO A 253 -18.00 11.81 -10.64
N ARG A 254 -19.00 12.10 -9.79
CA ARG A 254 -19.95 11.10 -9.29
C ARG A 254 -20.57 10.32 -10.46
N PRO A 255 -20.43 8.99 -10.52
CA PRO A 255 -20.94 8.22 -11.64
C PRO A 255 -22.46 8.09 -11.56
N SER A 256 -23.10 8.01 -12.72
CA SER A 256 -24.53 7.65 -12.83
C SER A 256 -24.66 6.13 -12.89
N VAL A 257 -25.43 5.58 -11.95
CA VAL A 257 -25.61 4.14 -11.77
C VAL A 257 -27.08 3.83 -11.96
N TRP A 258 -27.45 3.15 -13.04
CA TRP A 258 -28.84 2.71 -13.26
C TRP A 258 -29.10 1.30 -12.70
N GLY A 259 -28.13 0.40 -12.90
CA GLY A 259 -28.11 -0.95 -12.36
C GLY A 259 -26.80 -1.20 -11.64
N LEU A 260 -26.87 -1.51 -10.34
CA LEU A 260 -25.71 -1.70 -9.48
C LEU A 260 -24.83 -2.86 -9.98
N GLU A 261 -25.45 -3.98 -10.33
CA GLU A 261 -24.75 -5.18 -10.80
C GLU A 261 -23.95 -4.90 -12.07
N ASN A 262 -24.60 -4.35 -13.10
CA ASN A 262 -23.93 -4.02 -14.36
C ASN A 262 -22.81 -2.99 -14.19
N PHE A 263 -23.03 -1.97 -13.37
CA PHE A 263 -21.99 -0.98 -13.08
C PHE A 263 -20.79 -1.63 -12.37
N SER A 264 -21.06 -2.47 -11.37
CA SER A 264 -20.02 -3.12 -10.56
C SER A 264 -19.24 -4.16 -11.36
N ALA A 265 -19.89 -4.89 -12.25
CA ALA A 265 -19.24 -5.92 -13.08
C ALA A 265 -18.12 -5.34 -13.97
N GLY A 266 -18.23 -4.09 -14.41
CA GLY A 266 -17.20 -3.42 -15.23
C GLY A 266 -16.08 -2.75 -14.43
N LEU A 267 -16.19 -2.60 -13.11
CA LEU A 267 -15.18 -1.89 -12.31
C LEU A 267 -13.80 -2.58 -12.31
N PRO A 268 -13.68 -3.92 -12.20
CA PRO A 268 -12.39 -4.59 -12.22
C PRO A 268 -11.57 -4.31 -13.49
N ASP A 269 -12.21 -4.30 -14.67
CA ASP A 269 -11.55 -3.98 -15.94
C ASP A 269 -11.00 -2.55 -15.93
N ARG A 270 -11.80 -1.58 -15.45
CA ARG A 270 -11.35 -0.19 -15.31
C ARG A 270 -10.23 -0.02 -14.29
N CYS A 271 -10.20 -0.85 -13.24
CA CYS A 271 -9.08 -0.86 -12.30
C CYS A 271 -7.79 -1.29 -13.00
N LEU A 272 -7.85 -2.33 -13.83
CA LEU A 272 -6.70 -2.85 -14.57
C LEU A 272 -6.23 -1.87 -15.66
N GLU A 273 -7.13 -1.11 -16.28
CA GLU A 273 -6.82 0.03 -17.16
C GLU A 273 -6.03 1.14 -16.45
N LEU A 274 -6.24 1.32 -15.14
CA LEU A 274 -5.54 2.33 -14.35
C LEU A 274 -4.20 1.85 -13.77
N ALA A 275 -3.95 0.53 -13.78
CA ALA A 275 -2.72 -0.12 -13.32
C ALA A 275 -1.61 -0.09 -14.40
N THR A 276 -1.28 1.11 -14.89
CA THR A 276 -0.32 1.33 -15.99
C THR A 276 1.02 1.90 -15.53
N LYS A 277 1.23 1.99 -14.22
CA LYS A 277 2.47 2.57 -13.67
C LYS A 277 3.52 1.48 -13.44
N PRO A 278 4.82 1.82 -13.53
CA PRO A 278 5.86 0.97 -12.99
C PRO A 278 5.64 0.78 -11.49
N HIS A 279 5.77 -0.46 -11.03
CA HIS A 279 5.68 -0.80 -9.63
C HIS A 279 6.76 -0.05 -8.84
N TYR A 280 6.34 0.66 -7.80
CA TYR A 280 7.16 1.62 -7.05
C TYR A 280 8.47 1.06 -6.46
N ARG A 281 8.59 -0.26 -6.35
CA ARG A 281 9.79 -0.99 -5.86
C ARG A 281 10.42 -1.96 -6.86
N LYS A 282 9.71 -2.39 -7.92
CA LYS A 282 10.11 -3.58 -8.73
C LYS A 282 10.48 -3.25 -10.18
N ASP A 283 10.50 -1.96 -10.56
CA ASP A 283 10.83 -1.47 -11.91
C ASP A 283 10.17 -2.25 -13.06
N THR A 284 8.99 -2.82 -12.80
CA THR A 284 8.20 -3.69 -13.67
C THR A 284 6.77 -3.17 -13.65
N GLU A 285 6.04 -3.28 -14.76
CA GLU A 285 4.65 -2.84 -14.81
C GLU A 285 3.77 -3.62 -13.83
N GLU A 286 2.86 -2.91 -13.13
CA GLU A 286 1.90 -3.51 -12.19
C GLU A 286 1.10 -4.66 -12.84
N ARG A 287 0.75 -4.52 -14.13
CA ARG A 287 0.08 -5.58 -14.92
C ARG A 287 0.90 -6.86 -15.07
N GLY A 288 2.22 -6.73 -15.25
CA GLY A 288 3.12 -7.89 -15.35
C GLY A 288 3.13 -8.66 -14.03
N LEU A 289 3.32 -7.95 -12.92
CA LEU A 289 3.30 -8.55 -11.59
C LEU A 289 1.94 -9.15 -11.22
N PHE A 290 0.84 -8.55 -11.68
CA PHE A 290 -0.50 -9.07 -11.43
C PHE A 290 -0.77 -10.40 -12.16
N SER A 291 -0.03 -10.70 -13.22
CA SER A 291 -0.08 -12.03 -13.83
C SER A 291 0.50 -13.11 -12.92
N GLU A 292 1.50 -12.75 -12.10
CA GLU A 292 2.06 -13.65 -11.07
C GLU A 292 1.07 -13.84 -9.92
N ASP A 293 0.38 -12.78 -9.50
CA ASP A 293 -0.72 -12.90 -8.51
C ASP A 293 -1.80 -13.87 -9.01
N ARG A 294 -2.25 -13.69 -10.26
CA ARG A 294 -3.26 -14.57 -10.87
C ARG A 294 -2.80 -16.02 -10.96
N ALA A 295 -1.53 -16.24 -11.27
CA ALA A 295 -0.96 -17.59 -11.36
C ALA A 295 -0.88 -18.30 -9.99
N ALA A 296 -0.81 -17.53 -8.91
CA ALA A 296 -0.75 -18.05 -7.54
C ALA A 296 -2.13 -18.27 -6.89
N LEU A 297 -3.24 -17.92 -7.57
CA LEU A 297 -4.57 -18.11 -7.02
C LEU A 297 -4.96 -19.58 -6.90
N LEU A 298 -5.72 -19.90 -5.85
CA LEU A 298 -6.42 -21.17 -5.71
C LEU A 298 -7.50 -21.31 -6.80
N PRO A 299 -7.81 -22.53 -7.26
CA PRO A 299 -8.85 -22.74 -8.25
C PRO A 299 -10.24 -22.40 -7.68
N LEU A 300 -11.13 -21.92 -8.55
CA LEU A 300 -12.54 -21.74 -8.18
C LEU A 300 -13.21 -23.09 -7.88
N PRO A 301 -14.11 -23.16 -6.88
CA PRO A 301 -14.90 -24.34 -6.62
C PRO A 301 -15.87 -24.61 -7.79
N GLY A 302 -16.19 -25.88 -8.04
CA GLY A 302 -17.08 -26.28 -9.15
C GLY A 302 -18.52 -25.79 -9.05
N LYS A 303 -18.93 -25.23 -7.90
CA LYS A 303 -20.24 -24.59 -7.70
C LYS A 303 -20.06 -23.20 -7.11
N ARG A 304 -20.91 -22.26 -7.55
CA ARG A 304 -21.00 -20.92 -6.97
C ARG A 304 -21.64 -20.99 -5.58
N PHE A 305 -21.12 -20.22 -4.64
CA PHE A 305 -21.76 -20.02 -3.34
C PHE A 305 -22.97 -19.09 -3.48
N ASP A 306 -24.10 -19.48 -2.89
CA ASP A 306 -25.29 -18.63 -2.84
C ASP A 306 -25.23 -17.73 -1.60
N VAL A 307 -25.02 -16.43 -1.82
CA VAL A 307 -24.85 -15.44 -0.76
C VAL A 307 -26.23 -15.00 -0.26
N VAL A 308 -26.84 -15.84 0.57
CA VAL A 308 -28.17 -15.61 1.14
C VAL A 308 -28.20 -15.89 2.64
N THR A 309 -28.94 -15.05 3.36
CA THR A 309 -29.25 -15.26 4.77
C THR A 309 -30.72 -15.66 4.90
N TRP A 310 -30.98 -16.82 5.49
CA TRP A 310 -32.32 -17.27 5.82
C TRP A 310 -32.78 -16.63 7.12
N ARG A 311 -34.02 -16.13 7.15
CA ARG A 311 -34.65 -15.58 8.36
C ARG A 311 -35.91 -16.36 8.66
N HIS A 312 -36.02 -16.85 9.88
CA HIS A 312 -37.27 -17.43 10.37
C HIS A 312 -38.28 -16.31 10.60
N MET A 313 -39.45 -16.43 10.00
CA MET A 313 -40.53 -15.46 10.13
C MET A 313 -41.78 -16.15 10.65
N LYS A 314 -42.46 -15.51 11.60
CA LYS A 314 -43.76 -15.98 12.04
C LYS A 314 -44.78 -15.62 10.97
N ALA A 315 -45.37 -16.63 10.34
CA ALA A 315 -46.48 -16.43 9.43
C ALA A 315 -47.71 -15.91 10.20
N ASP A 316 -48.51 -15.10 9.53
CA ASP A 316 -49.82 -14.72 10.06
C ASP A 316 -50.80 -15.91 10.07
N ARG A 317 -52.03 -15.67 10.51
CA ARG A 317 -53.08 -16.71 10.58
C ARG A 317 -53.49 -17.28 9.22
N TYR A 318 -53.03 -16.67 8.12
CA TYR A 318 -53.30 -17.10 6.74
C TYR A 318 -52.06 -17.72 6.08
N GLY A 319 -50.97 -17.95 6.83
CA GLY A 319 -49.74 -18.52 6.30
C GLY A 319 -48.88 -17.52 5.53
N VAL A 320 -49.14 -16.21 5.64
CA VAL A 320 -48.39 -15.17 4.93
C VAL A 320 -47.28 -14.64 5.84
N ALA A 321 -46.04 -14.65 5.33
CA ALA A 321 -44.89 -14.00 5.94
C ALA A 321 -44.43 -12.84 5.04
N ALA A 322 -44.51 -11.60 5.54
CA ALA A 322 -44.08 -10.41 4.81
C ALA A 322 -42.68 -9.99 5.30
N PRO A 323 -41.63 -10.00 4.45
CA PRO A 323 -40.31 -9.54 4.86
C PRO A 323 -40.36 -8.04 5.21
N GLY A 324 -39.80 -7.65 6.36
CA GLY A 324 -39.61 -6.24 6.72
C GLY A 324 -38.57 -5.56 5.83
N ASP A 325 -38.55 -4.21 5.83
CA ASP A 325 -37.75 -3.29 4.99
C ASP A 325 -36.21 -3.39 5.12
N GLY A 326 -35.65 -4.60 5.11
CA GLY A 326 -34.21 -4.83 5.03
C GLY A 326 -33.72 -4.73 3.60
N ILE A 327 -32.58 -4.08 3.38
CA ILE A 327 -31.89 -4.01 2.09
C ILE A 327 -31.60 -5.44 1.61
N ALA A 328 -32.40 -5.91 0.65
CA ALA A 328 -32.13 -7.13 -0.06
C ALA A 328 -30.95 -6.89 -0.99
N VAL A 329 -29.85 -7.62 -0.76
CA VAL A 329 -28.85 -7.83 -1.81
C VAL A 329 -29.60 -8.47 -2.99
N PRO A 330 -29.52 -7.92 -4.20
CA PRO A 330 -30.34 -8.37 -5.33
C PRO A 330 -30.12 -9.87 -5.57
N ARG A 331 -31.20 -10.64 -5.38
CA ARG A 331 -31.24 -12.09 -5.57
C ARG A 331 -31.17 -12.43 -7.06
N THR A 332 -30.21 -13.25 -7.44
CA THR A 332 -30.42 -14.25 -8.49
C THR A 332 -31.08 -15.48 -7.87
N GLY A 333 -32.41 -15.58 -7.97
CA GLY A 333 -33.13 -16.85 -7.77
C GLY A 333 -33.84 -17.04 -6.43
N ARG A 334 -35.18 -17.02 -6.50
CA ARG A 334 -36.19 -17.67 -5.62
C ARG A 334 -36.01 -17.55 -4.10
N THR A 335 -36.85 -16.71 -3.50
CA THR A 335 -37.36 -16.92 -2.14
C THR A 335 -38.23 -18.19 -2.14
N ARG A 336 -37.84 -19.24 -1.41
CA ARG A 336 -38.78 -20.31 -1.03
C ARG A 336 -39.08 -20.15 0.46
N ALA A 337 -40.34 -19.94 0.80
CA ALA A 337 -40.82 -20.21 2.13
C ALA A 337 -40.92 -21.74 2.28
N GLU A 338 -40.23 -22.32 3.25
CA GLU A 338 -40.61 -23.64 3.75
C GLU A 338 -41.65 -23.42 4.84
N GLY A 339 -42.82 -24.04 4.65
CA GLY A 339 -43.94 -24.03 5.57
C GLY A 339 -43.92 -25.20 6.53
#